data_AF-A0A2D0NFH2-F1
#
_entry.id   AF-A0A2D0NFH2-F1
#
_cell.length_a   1.000
_cell.length_b   1.000
_cell.length_c   1.000
_cell.angle_alpha   90.00
_cell.angle_beta   90.00
_cell.angle_gamma   90.00
#
_symmetry.space_group_name_H-M   'P 1'
#
loop_
_entity.id
_entity.type
_entity.pdbx_description
1 polymer ?
#
loop_
_entity_poly.entity_id
_entity_poly.type
_entity_poly.pdbx_seq_one_letter_code
_entity_poly.pdbx_strand_id
1 'polypeptide(L)' 'MLIGLGLTLIWVLALIEIVRSEFQDKNERLVWLLLVILVPFIGTILYFAIGRKQRLEGGGDIL' A
#
# COMPACT_ATOMS: atom_id res chain seq x y z
N MET A 1 -0.83 -14.43 -25.28
CA MET A 1 0.12 -14.81 -24.22
C MET A 1 0.95 -13.64 -23.67
N LEU A 2 1.18 -12.56 -24.42
CA LEU A 2 1.95 -11.39 -23.97
C LEU A 2 1.31 -10.58 -22.82
N ILE A 3 -0.04 -10.58 -22.75
CA ILE A 3 -0.80 -9.81 -21.74
C ILE A 3 -0.49 -10.29 -20.31
N GLY A 4 -0.34 -11.61 -20.10
CA GLY A 4 0.01 -12.16 -18.78
C GLY A 4 1.42 -11.78 -18.33
N LEU A 5 2.36 -11.66 -19.27
CA LEU A 5 3.74 -11.27 -18.97
C LEU A 5 3.82 -9.80 -18.50
N GLY A 6 3.09 -8.90 -19.18
CA GLY A 6 3.01 -7.49 -18.78
C GLY A 6 2.39 -7.29 -17.39
N LEU A 7 1.30 -8.00 -17.09
CA LEU A 7 0.67 -7.97 -15.77
C LEU A 7 1.60 -8.47 -14.66
N THR A 8 2.36 -9.53 -14.93
CA THR A 8 3.32 -10.08 -13.96
C THR A 8 4.47 -9.09 -13.69
N LEU A 9 4.96 -8.42 -14.73
CA LEU A 9 6.01 -7.39 -14.58
C LEU A 9 5.55 -6.21 -13.73
N ILE A 10 4.33 -5.71 -13.97
CA ILE A 10 3.74 -4.61 -13.18
C ILE A 10 3.56 -5.04 -11.72
N TRP A 11 3.14 -6.28 -11.48
CA TRP A 11 2.96 -6.82 -10.13
C TRP A 11 4.29 -6.92 -9.36
N VAL A 12 5.35 -7.39 -10.03
CA VAL A 12 6.70 -7.48 -9.43
C VAL A 12 7.27 -6.08 -9.14
N LEU A 13 7.10 -5.12 -10.04
CA LEU A 13 7.54 -3.75 -9.81
C LEU A 13 6.86 -3.10 -8.60
N ALA A 14 5.55 -3.31 -8.45
CA ALA A 14 4.81 -2.83 -7.29
C ALA A 14 5.33 -3.44 -5.98
N LEU A 15 5.69 -4.73 -5.98
CA LEU A 15 6.32 -5.38 -4.83
C LEU A 15 7.68 -4.75 -4.48
N ILE A 16 8.53 -4.51 -5.48
CA ILE A 16 9.84 -3.88 -5.29
C ILE A 16 9.68 -2.48 -4.71
N GLU A 17 8.71 -1.71 -5.21
CA GLU A 17 8.43 -0.35 -4.75
C GLU A 17 7.96 -0.33 -3.29
N ILE A 18 7.09 -1.25 -2.88
CA ILE A 18 6.69 -1.41 -1.47
C ILE A 18 7.86 -1.87 -0.60
N VAL A 19 8.69 -2.79 -1.08
CA VAL A 19 9.84 -3.26 -0.29
C VAL A 19 10.88 -2.17 -0.12
N ARG A 20 11.11 -1.33 -1.15
CA ARG A 20 12.02 -0.18 -1.13
C ARG A 20 11.44 1.07 -0.47
N SER A 21 10.13 1.20 -0.39
CA SER A 21 9.49 2.32 0.27
C SER A 21 9.81 2.27 1.77
N GLU A 22 10.46 3.32 2.26
CA GLU A 22 10.73 3.52 3.67
C GLU A 22 9.43 3.94 4.36
N PHE A 23 8.57 2.96 4.65
CA PHE A 23 7.42 3.19 5.50
C PHE A 23 7.91 3.50 6.91
N GLN A 24 7.51 4.67 7.42
CA GLN A 24 7.87 5.12 8.76
C GLN A 24 7.31 4.17 9.83
N ASP A 25 6.18 3.52 9.53
CA ASP A 25 5.55 2.53 10.40
C ASP A 25 5.63 1.10 9.83
N LYS A 26 6.10 0.16 10.66
CA LYS A 26 6.17 -1.27 10.30
C LYS A 26 4.80 -1.85 9.93
N ASN A 27 3.74 -1.36 10.56
CA ASN A 27 2.37 -1.79 10.26
C ASN A 27 1.91 -1.35 8.88
N GLU A 28 2.29 -0.15 8.42
CA GLU A 28 1.93 0.35 7.09
C GLU A 28 2.53 -0.50 5.98
N ARG A 29 3.80 -0.91 6.14
CA ARG A 29 4.47 -1.82 5.20
C ARG A 29 3.73 -3.14 5.04
N LEU A 30 3.26 -3.71 6.16
CA LEU A 30 2.50 -4.97 6.17
C LEU A 30 1.14 -4.82 5.49
N VAL A 31 0.43 -3.73 5.75
CA VAL A 31 -0.86 -3.44 5.09
C VAL A 31 -0.70 -3.31 3.58
N TRP A 32 0.35 -2.62 3.12
CA TRP A 32 0.64 -2.46 1.69
C TRP A 32 1.01 -3.77 0.99
N LEU A 33 1.85 -4.57 1.62
CA LEU A 33 2.22 -5.89 1.11
C LEU A 33 0.98 -6.79 0.99
N LEU A 34 0.13 -6.77 2.01
CA LEU A 34 -1.10 -7.56 2.07
C LEU A 34 -2.10 -7.09 0.98
N LEU A 35 -2.20 -5.79 0.74
CA LEU A 35 -3.00 -5.19 -0.33
C LEU A 35 -2.59 -5.66 -1.73
N VAL A 36 -1.29 -5.64 -2.04
CA VAL A 36 -0.76 -6.03 -3.36
C VAL A 36 -0.90 -7.53 -3.61
N ILE A 37 -0.85 -8.33 -2.55
CA ILE A 37 -1.06 -9.78 -2.62
C ILE A 37 -2.55 -10.13 -2.73
N LEU A 38 -3.41 -9.53 -1.90
CA LEU A 38 -4.84 -9.85 -1.89
C LEU A 38 -5.61 -9.21 -3.03
N VAL A 39 -5.24 -8.00 -3.45
CA VAL A 39 -5.99 -7.28 -4.48
C VAL A 39 -5.10 -6.37 -5.34
N PRO A 40 -4.53 -6.89 -6.44
CA PRO A 40 -3.76 -6.08 -7.40
C PRO A 40 -4.56 -4.90 -7.99
N PHE A 41 -5.90 -4.91 -7.88
CA PHE A 41 -6.79 -3.84 -8.37
C PHE A 41 -7.39 -2.91 -7.29
N ILE A 42 -7.59 -3.34 -6.04
CA ILE A 42 -8.31 -2.55 -5.01
C ILE A 42 -7.36 -1.77 -4.10
N GLY A 43 -6.08 -2.12 -4.09
CA GLY A 43 -5.14 -1.51 -3.16
C GLY A 43 -4.97 0.01 -3.29
N THR A 44 -5.09 0.55 -4.49
CA THR A 44 -5.02 1.99 -4.76
C THR A 44 -6.22 2.76 -4.19
N ILE A 45 -7.41 2.17 -4.22
CA ILE A 45 -8.65 2.76 -3.68
C ILE A 45 -8.57 2.81 -2.15
N LEU A 46 -8.08 1.73 -1.52
CA LEU A 46 -7.89 1.67 -0.07
C LEU A 46 -6.82 2.65 0.41
N TYR A 47 -5.72 2.83 -0.32
CA TYR A 47 -4.73 3.86 -0.01
C TYR A 47 -5.33 5.27 0.01
N PHE A 48 -6.14 5.60 -1.00
CA PHE A 48 -6.78 6.91 -1.07
C PHE A 48 -7.85 7.12 0.02
N ALA A 49 -8.55 6.05 0.40
CA ALA A 49 -9.59 6.07 1.42
C ALA A 49 -9.03 6.12 2.86
N ILE A 50 -7.98 5.34 3.15
CA ILE A 50 -7.45 5.14 4.51
C ILE A 50 -6.20 5.99 4.76
N GLY A 51 -5.30 6.12 3.78
CA GLY A 51 -4.04 6.87 3.92
C GLY A 51 -4.25 8.37 4.18
N ARG A 52 -5.42 8.92 3.81
CA ARG A 52 -5.78 10.29 4.15
C ARG A 52 -6.26 10.46 5.60
N LYS A 53 -6.78 9.40 6.22
CA LYS A 53 -7.42 9.48 7.55
C LYS A 53 -6.44 9.32 8.72
N GLN A 54 -5.27 8.71 8.50
CA GLN A 54 -4.27 8.49 9.55
C GLN A 54 -3.39 9.72 9.86
N ARG A 55 -3.57 10.83 9.14
CA ARG A 55 -2.71 12.03 9.32
C ARG A 55 -3.16 13.01 10.40
N LEU A 56 -4.30 12.83 11.07
CA LEU A 56 -4.88 13.86 11.96
C LEU A 56 -5.46 13.38 13.30
N GLU A 57 -5.12 12.20 13.81
CA GLU A 57 -5.54 11.77 15.16
C GLU A 57 -4.35 11.59 16.11
N GLY A 58 -3.47 12.60 16.12
CA GLY A 58 -2.26 12.66 16.96
C GLY A 58 -2.15 13.93 17.81
N GLY A 59 -3.26 14.48 18.32
CA GLY A 59 -3.18 15.63 19.21
C GLY A 59 -4.54 16.17 19.63
N GLY A 60 -5.10 15.61 20.69
CA GLY A 60 -6.36 16.10 21.25
C GLY A 60 -6.76 15.52 22.60
N ASP A 61 -5.84 14.97 23.39
CA ASP A 61 -6.08 14.66 24.80
C ASP A 61 -5.32 15.68 25.66
N ILE A 62 -6.04 16.68 26.17
CA ILE A 62 -6.01 17.27 27.53
C ILE A 62 -7.02 18.44 27.50
N LEU A 63 -8.06 18.47 28.34
CA LEU A 63 -8.04 19.09 29.67
C LEU A 63 -7.18 20.37 29.74
#